data_AF-A0A7S1D8X0-F1
#
_entry.id   AF-A0A7S1D8X0-F1
#
_cell.length_a   1.000
_cell.length_b   1.000
_cell.length_c   1.000
_cell.angle_alpha   90.00
_cell.angle_beta   90.00
_cell.angle_gamma   90.00
#
_symmetry.space_group_name_H-M   'P 1'
#
loop_
_entity.id
_entity.type
_entity.pdbx_description
1 polymer ?
#
loop_
_entity_poly.entity_id
_entity_poly.type
_entity_poly.pdbx_seq_one_letter_code
_entity_poly.pdbx_strand_id
1 'polypeptide(L)'
;NDGLFASIPPLLFLLLGVVFFGIGIVTDRVVLYLAEGSANISLQLAGVSLIGGAAVELGRIATGEKGPTRDVYDRNVQLAQEFAEFAERRLKRGGNCHRNEVVKAFRRYFAKYRQADSTEYPLGDLEIEQLLRNWSQSTGAGEMSSAGFYNGISINQQADVFVER
;
A
#
# COMPACT_ATOMS: atom_id res chain seq x y z
N ASN A 1 9.04 22.64 -14.18
CA ASN A 1 9.59 21.37 -13.64
C ASN A 1 8.63 20.19 -13.85
N ASP A 2 7.52 20.37 -14.60
CA ASP A 2 6.46 19.36 -14.70
C ASP A 2 6.80 18.18 -15.61
N GLY A 3 7.75 18.34 -16.54
CA GLY A 3 8.16 17.28 -17.46
C GLY A 3 8.91 16.12 -16.80
N LEU A 4 9.56 16.34 -15.65
CA LEU A 4 10.34 15.30 -14.96
C LEU A 4 9.47 14.35 -14.12
N PHE A 5 8.27 14.79 -13.75
CA PHE A 5 7.34 14.08 -12.85
C PHE A 5 6.01 13.71 -13.52
N ALA A 6 5.86 13.99 -14.82
CA ALA A 6 4.68 13.62 -15.56
C ALA A 6 4.61 12.10 -15.74
N SER A 7 3.40 11.54 -15.73
CA SER A 7 3.19 10.14 -16.07
C SER A 7 3.73 9.86 -17.47
N ILE A 8 4.46 8.76 -17.60
CA ILE A 8 5.04 8.35 -18.88
C ILE A 8 3.90 8.14 -19.88
N PRO A 9 3.93 8.77 -21.07
CA PRO A 9 2.90 8.56 -22.08
C PRO A 9 2.77 7.06 -22.42
N PRO A 10 1.55 6.51 -22.51
CA PRO A 10 1.34 5.09 -22.80
C PRO A 10 2.05 4.63 -24.08
N LEU A 11 2.15 5.52 -25.06
CA LEU A 11 2.87 5.29 -26.31
C LEU A 11 4.37 5.06 -26.08
N LEU A 12 5.00 5.84 -25.20
CA LEU A 12 6.42 5.67 -24.89
C LEU A 12 6.66 4.34 -24.18
N PHE A 13 5.74 3.94 -23.28
CA PHE A 13 5.80 2.64 -22.62
C PHE A 13 5.70 1.48 -23.62
N LEU A 14 4.79 1.59 -24.58
CA LEU A 14 4.64 0.61 -25.68
C LEU A 14 5.90 0.55 -26.54
N LEU A 15 6.47 1.70 -26.92
CA LEU A 15 7.71 1.76 -27.69
C LEU A 15 8.88 1.14 -26.94
N LEU A 16 9.05 1.46 -25.65
CA LEU A 16 10.04 0.82 -24.78
C LEU A 16 9.84 -0.70 -24.74
N GLY A 17 8.59 -1.16 -24.57
CA GLY A 17 8.25 -2.59 -24.59
C GLY A 17 8.68 -3.28 -25.89
N VAL A 18 8.40 -2.67 -27.05
CA VAL A 18 8.82 -3.19 -28.36
C VAL A 18 10.35 -3.23 -28.49
N VAL A 19 11.04 -2.18 -28.05
CA VAL A 19 12.50 -2.11 -28.08
C VAL A 19 13.13 -3.19 -27.21
N PHE A 20 12.70 -3.33 -25.95
CA PHE A 20 13.22 -4.35 -25.04
C PHE A 20 12.91 -5.78 -25.53
N PHE A 21 11.73 -6.00 -26.11
CA PHE A 21 11.39 -7.27 -26.71
C PHE A 21 12.28 -7.60 -27.91
N GLY A 22 12.53 -6.62 -28.78
CA GLY A 22 13.45 -6.76 -29.91
C GLY A 22 14.88 -7.07 -29.47
N ILE A 23 15.40 -6.37 -28.46
CA ILE A 23 16.71 -6.66 -27.85
C ILE A 23 16.74 -8.08 -27.28
N GLY A 24 15.65 -8.53 -26.64
CA GLY A 24 15.50 -9.89 -26.13
C GLY A 24 15.64 -10.94 -27.23
N ILE A 25 14.95 -10.75 -28.36
CA ILE A 25 15.07 -11.65 -29.54
C ILE A 25 16.50 -11.67 -30.06
N VAL A 26 17.12 -10.50 -30.24
CA VAL A 26 18.50 -10.42 -30.75
C VAL A 26 19.45 -11.14 -29.79
N THR A 27 19.30 -10.93 -28.49
CA THR A 27 20.12 -11.58 -27.46
C THR A 27 19.96 -13.10 -27.50
N ASP A 28 18.72 -13.61 -27.60
CA ASP A 28 18.44 -15.05 -27.74
C ASP A 28 19.12 -15.63 -28.99
N ARG A 29 19.03 -14.96 -30.14
CA ARG A 29 19.68 -15.41 -31.38
C ARG A 29 21.20 -15.42 -31.27
N VAL A 30 21.79 -14.41 -30.62
CA VAL A 30 23.23 -14.34 -30.38
C VAL A 30 23.67 -15.47 -29.45
N VAL A 31 22.94 -15.73 -28.37
CA VAL A 31 23.25 -16.82 -27.43
C VAL A 31 23.16 -18.18 -28.12
N LEU A 32 22.12 -18.42 -28.92
CA LEU A 32 21.98 -19.66 -29.68
C LEU A 32 23.11 -19.86 -30.69
N TYR A 33 23.53 -18.79 -31.37
CA TYR A 33 24.64 -18.82 -32.31
C TYR A 33 25.99 -19.08 -31.63
N LEU A 34 26.25 -18.42 -30.50
CA LEU A 34 27.53 -18.53 -29.79
C LEU A 34 27.67 -19.82 -28.96
N ALA A 35 26.58 -20.33 -28.41
CA ALA A 35 26.62 -21.47 -27.50
C ALA A 35 26.44 -22.82 -28.22
N GLU A 36 26.24 -22.84 -29.54
CA GLU A 36 25.75 -24.00 -30.31
C GLU A 36 24.57 -24.71 -29.59
N GLY A 37 23.77 -23.90 -28.90
CA GLY A 37 22.86 -24.35 -27.86
C GLY A 37 21.51 -24.80 -28.41
N SER A 38 20.79 -25.60 -27.64
CA SER A 38 19.42 -25.99 -28.01
C SER A 38 18.43 -24.84 -27.79
N ALA A 39 17.58 -24.58 -28.79
CA ALA A 39 16.53 -23.57 -28.73
C ALA A 39 15.57 -23.80 -27.54
N ASN A 40 15.32 -25.06 -27.19
CA ASN A 40 14.44 -25.44 -26.09
C ASN A 40 14.98 -25.00 -24.72
N ILE A 41 16.29 -25.15 -24.49
CA ILE A 41 16.92 -24.72 -23.22
C ILE A 41 16.95 -23.19 -23.13
N SER A 42 17.26 -22.50 -24.23
CA SER A 42 17.26 -21.02 -24.25
C SER A 42 15.87 -20.45 -23.93
N LEU A 43 14.81 -21.01 -24.53
CA LEU A 43 13.45 -20.59 -24.27
C LEU A 43 13.02 -20.83 -22.81
N GLN A 44 13.41 -21.97 -22.23
CA GLN A 44 13.15 -22.26 -20.81
C GLN A 44 13.87 -21.26 -19.89
N LEU A 45 15.14 -20.95 -20.16
CA LEU A 45 15.92 -19.98 -19.40
C LEU A 45 15.37 -18.55 -19.54
N ALA A 46 14.89 -18.17 -20.73
CA ALA A 46 14.21 -16.90 -20.94
C ALA A 46 12.94 -16.80 -20.08
N GLY A 47 12.14 -17.86 -20.03
CA GLY A 47 10.96 -17.94 -19.16
C GLY A 47 11.31 -17.79 -17.67
N VAL A 48 12.31 -18.53 -17.19
CA VAL A 48 12.78 -18.43 -15.79
C VAL A 48 13.29 -17.03 -15.47
N SER A 49 14.04 -16.41 -16.38
CA SER A 49 14.57 -15.05 -16.20
C SER A 49 13.46 -14.00 -16.13
N LEU A 50 12.41 -14.14 -16.95
CA LEU A 50 11.26 -13.25 -16.94
C LEU A 50 10.48 -13.35 -15.61
N ILE A 51 10.20 -14.57 -15.16
CA ILE A 51 9.49 -14.81 -13.88
C ILE A 51 10.35 -14.31 -12.71
N GLY A 52 11.65 -14.61 -12.72
CA GLY A 52 12.59 -14.16 -11.69
C GLY A 52 12.69 -12.65 -11.61
N GLY A 53 12.79 -11.96 -12.76
CA GLY A 53 12.79 -10.50 -12.82
C GLY A 53 11.50 -9.88 -12.27
N ALA A 54 10.35 -10.45 -12.62
CA ALA A 54 9.05 -10.01 -12.08
C ALA A 54 8.97 -10.21 -10.56
N ALA A 55 9.42 -11.36 -10.05
CA ALA A 55 9.44 -11.65 -8.61
C ALA A 55 10.37 -10.69 -7.85
N VAL A 56 11.54 -10.38 -8.41
CA VAL A 56 12.46 -9.38 -7.84
C VAL A 56 11.78 -8.02 -7.78
N GLU A 57 11.16 -7.56 -8.85
CA GLU A 57 10.51 -6.24 -8.88
C GLU A 57 9.34 -6.15 -7.90
N LEU A 58 8.51 -7.20 -7.79
CA LEU A 58 7.47 -7.29 -6.76
C LEU A 58 8.06 -7.31 -5.35
N GLY A 59 9.19 -8.00 -5.18
CA GLY A 59 9.96 -8.00 -3.94
C GLY A 59 10.42 -6.60 -3.54
N ARG A 60 10.94 -5.81 -4.49
CA ARG A 60 11.39 -4.42 -4.25
C ARG A 60 10.24 -3.48 -3.86
N ILE A 61 9.04 -3.73 -4.37
CA ILE A 61 7.83 -3.02 -3.95
C ILE A 61 7.45 -3.43 -2.52
N ALA A 62 7.46 -4.73 -2.22
CA ALA A 62 7.10 -5.26 -0.90
C ALA A 62 8.09 -4.84 0.20
N THR A 63 9.39 -4.71 -0.12
CA THR A 63 10.42 -4.24 0.81
C THR A 63 10.47 -2.72 0.93
N GLY A 64 9.69 -1.98 0.14
CA GLY A 64 9.67 -0.53 0.13
C GLY A 64 10.89 0.13 -0.52
N GLU A 65 11.75 -0.65 -1.20
CA GLU A 65 12.91 -0.14 -1.93
C GLU A 65 12.48 0.70 -3.14
N LYS A 66 11.35 0.35 -3.75
CA LYS A 66 10.64 1.18 -4.71
C LYS A 66 9.48 1.87 -3.99
N GLY A 67 9.66 3.18 -3.75
CA GLY A 67 8.66 3.98 -3.05
C GLY A 67 7.30 3.98 -3.75
N PRO A 68 6.19 4.14 -3.00
CA PRO A 68 4.87 4.35 -3.58
C PRO A 68 4.92 5.51 -4.59
N THR A 69 4.07 5.47 -5.61
CA THR A 69 3.89 6.63 -6.50
C THR A 69 3.58 7.87 -5.65
N ARG A 70 3.98 9.05 -6.11
CA ARG A 70 3.79 10.30 -5.37
C ARG A 70 2.34 10.46 -4.87
N ASP A 71 1.37 10.14 -5.72
CA ASP A 71 -0.05 10.20 -5.36
C ASP A 71 -0.41 9.27 -4.19
N VAL A 72 0.20 8.07 -4.13
CA VAL A 72 0.01 7.12 -3.03
C VAL A 72 0.70 7.63 -1.77
N TYR A 73 1.89 8.23 -1.89
CA TYR A 73 2.57 8.85 -0.75
C TYR A 73 1.75 10.01 -0.17
N ASP A 74 1.29 10.93 -1.03
CA ASP A 74 0.49 12.09 -0.64
C ASP A 74 -0.83 11.65 0.02
N ARG A 75 -1.51 10.63 -0.53
CA ARG A 75 -2.69 9.99 0.09
C ARG A 75 -2.36 9.44 1.47
N ASN A 76 -1.26 8.70 1.62
CA ASN A 76 -0.89 8.08 2.89
C ASN A 76 -0.54 9.14 3.96
N VAL A 77 0.13 10.23 3.58
CA VAL A 77 0.40 11.37 4.47
C VAL A 77 -0.90 12.02 4.90
N GLN A 78 -1.82 12.27 3.98
CA GLN A 78 -3.13 12.85 4.31
C GLN A 78 -3.91 11.94 5.26
N LEU A 79 -3.98 10.64 5.00
CA LEU A 79 -4.67 9.68 5.87
C LEU A 79 -4.04 9.61 7.26
N ALA A 80 -2.72 9.68 7.37
CA ALA A 80 -2.03 9.71 8.65
C ALA A 80 -2.36 10.99 9.45
N GLN A 81 -2.43 12.15 8.78
CA GLN A 81 -2.82 13.42 9.41
C GLN A 81 -4.28 13.38 9.89
N GLU A 82 -5.20 12.90 9.06
CA GLU A 82 -6.61 12.77 9.41
C GLU A 82 -6.82 11.77 10.57
N PHE A 83 -6.08 10.66 10.57
CA PHE A 83 -6.11 9.72 11.68
C PHE A 83 -5.55 10.32 12.97
N ALA A 84 -4.48 11.12 12.91
CA ALA A 84 -3.96 11.83 14.07
C ALA A 84 -4.98 12.82 14.65
N GLU A 85 -5.70 13.57 13.80
CA GLU A 85 -6.79 14.46 14.22
C GLU A 85 -7.92 13.67 14.91
N PHE A 86 -8.36 12.56 14.29
CA PHE A 86 -9.34 11.68 14.90
C PHE A 86 -8.87 11.18 16.27
N ALA A 87 -7.62 10.73 16.36
CA ALA A 87 -7.06 10.19 17.58
C ALA A 87 -7.02 11.22 18.71
N GLU A 88 -6.60 12.46 18.41
CA GLU A 88 -6.56 13.55 19.39
C GLU A 88 -7.95 13.87 19.97
N ARG A 89 -8.99 13.81 19.14
CA ARG A 89 -10.36 14.17 19.56
C ARG A 89 -11.17 13.02 20.14
N ARG A 90 -10.91 11.79 19.70
CA ARG A 90 -11.78 10.63 19.95
C ARG A 90 -11.12 9.51 20.72
N LEU A 91 -9.79 9.42 20.76
CA LEU A 91 -9.08 8.43 21.57
C LEU A 91 -8.61 9.05 22.89
N LYS A 92 -8.82 8.32 23.98
CA LYS A 92 -8.31 8.68 25.31
C LYS A 92 -7.35 7.61 25.80
N ARG A 93 -6.35 8.03 26.57
CA ARG A 93 -5.44 7.10 27.25
C ARG A 93 -6.17 6.38 28.38
N GLY A 94 -5.84 5.10 28.56
CA GLY A 94 -6.45 4.21 29.53
C GLY A 94 -7.62 3.38 28.96
N GLY A 95 -7.96 2.29 29.63
CA GLY A 95 -8.96 1.33 29.18
C GLY A 95 -8.43 0.41 28.06
N ASN A 96 -9.35 -0.37 27.48
CA ASN A 96 -9.06 -1.27 26.37
C ASN A 96 -10.08 -1.02 25.25
N CYS A 97 -9.64 -1.08 24.00
CA CYS A 97 -10.48 -0.88 22.83
C CYS A 97 -10.22 -1.97 21.81
N HIS A 98 -11.27 -2.55 21.24
CA HIS A 98 -11.09 -3.46 20.11
C HIS A 98 -10.82 -2.66 18.83
N ARG A 99 -9.95 -3.14 17.93
CA ARG A 99 -9.64 -2.47 16.66
C ARG A 99 -10.89 -2.13 15.84
N ASN A 100 -11.88 -3.03 15.80
CA ASN A 100 -13.14 -2.81 15.07
C ASN A 100 -13.97 -1.64 15.64
N GLU A 101 -13.85 -1.37 16.95
CA GLU A 101 -14.53 -0.22 17.55
C GLU A 101 -13.90 1.08 17.07
N VAL A 102 -12.56 1.12 16.98
CA VAL A 102 -11.84 2.27 16.43
C VAL A 102 -12.21 2.49 14.96
N VAL A 103 -12.25 1.42 14.15
CA VAL A 103 -12.68 1.51 12.74
C VAL A 103 -14.07 2.10 12.63
N LYS A 104 -15.04 1.60 13.41
CA LYS A 104 -16.40 2.15 13.43
C LYS A 104 -16.44 3.61 13.87
N ALA A 105 -15.68 3.98 14.91
CA ALA A 105 -15.63 5.35 15.39
C ALA A 105 -14.96 6.31 14.37
N PHE A 106 -13.92 5.85 13.68
CA PHE A 106 -13.26 6.60 12.61
C PHE A 106 -14.22 6.89 11.45
N ARG A 107 -14.94 5.85 10.97
CA ARG A 107 -15.96 6.02 9.91
C ARG A 107 -17.15 6.88 10.32
N ARG A 108 -17.48 6.93 11.63
CA ARG A 108 -18.48 7.87 12.16
C ARG A 108 -17.96 9.31 12.20
N TYR A 109 -16.70 9.49 12.54
CA TYR A 109 -16.06 10.82 12.63
C TYR A 109 -15.87 11.45 11.25
N PHE A 110 -15.35 10.70 10.27
CA PHE A 110 -15.19 11.16 8.90
C PHE A 110 -16.27 10.57 7.99
N ALA A 111 -17.33 11.34 7.74
CA ALA A 111 -18.46 10.89 6.92
C ALA A 111 -18.07 10.45 5.49
N LYS A 112 -17.00 11.04 4.91
CA LYS A 112 -16.47 10.66 3.59
C LYS A 112 -15.97 9.22 3.51
N TYR A 113 -15.58 8.61 4.63
CA TYR A 113 -15.13 7.22 4.71
C TYR A 113 -16.23 6.29 5.26
N ARG A 114 -17.51 6.69 5.22
CA ARG A 114 -18.58 5.84 5.76
C ARG A 114 -18.73 4.53 4.98
N GLN A 115 -18.50 4.57 3.67
CA GLN A 115 -18.51 3.41 2.78
C GLN A 115 -17.09 3.00 2.44
N ALA A 116 -16.74 1.73 2.63
CA ALA A 116 -15.40 1.22 2.32
C ALA A 116 -15.08 1.30 0.82
N ASP A 117 -16.09 1.01 -0.01
CA ASP A 117 -15.96 0.90 -1.46
C ASP A 117 -16.38 2.20 -2.20
N SER A 118 -16.28 3.35 -1.52
CA SER A 118 -16.55 4.65 -2.14
C SER A 118 -15.64 4.88 -3.33
N THR A 119 -16.19 5.30 -4.47
CA THR A 119 -15.41 5.59 -5.68
C THR A 119 -14.50 6.81 -5.50
N GLU A 120 -14.94 7.78 -4.70
CA GLU A 120 -14.21 9.03 -4.47
C GLU A 120 -13.18 8.92 -3.34
N TYR A 121 -13.53 8.17 -2.28
CA TYR A 121 -12.68 8.00 -1.09
C TYR A 121 -12.63 6.53 -0.63
N PRO A 122 -12.03 5.63 -1.43
CA PRO A 122 -11.90 4.23 -1.04
C PRO A 122 -10.96 4.10 0.15
N LEU A 123 -11.45 3.47 1.22
CA LEU A 123 -10.67 3.22 2.43
C LEU A 123 -11.17 1.95 3.10
N GLY A 124 -10.35 0.89 3.05
CA GLY A 124 -10.68 -0.41 3.64
C GLY A 124 -10.50 -0.44 5.16
N ASP A 125 -11.16 -1.38 5.83
CA ASP A 125 -11.01 -1.56 7.29
C ASP A 125 -9.56 -1.88 7.67
N LEU A 126 -8.88 -2.71 6.86
CA LEU A 126 -7.47 -3.06 7.07
C LEU A 126 -6.54 -1.83 7.02
N GLU A 127 -6.81 -0.87 6.13
CA GLU A 127 -6.02 0.37 6.05
C GLU A 127 -6.22 1.21 7.32
N ILE A 128 -7.44 1.31 7.83
CA ILE A 128 -7.72 2.01 9.10
C ILE A 128 -7.05 1.29 10.28
N GLU A 129 -7.04 -0.04 10.29
CA GLU A 129 -6.30 -0.82 11.29
C GLU A 129 -4.79 -0.58 11.22
N GLN A 130 -4.23 -0.45 10.01
CA GLN A 130 -2.83 -0.09 9.82
C GLN A 130 -2.53 1.32 10.30
N LEU A 131 -3.40 2.29 10.04
CA LEU A 131 -3.28 3.66 10.56
C LEU A 131 -3.28 3.66 12.10
N LEU A 132 -4.17 2.90 12.73
CA LEU A 132 -4.22 2.72 14.18
C LEU A 132 -2.91 2.12 14.73
N ARG A 133 -2.41 1.05 14.10
CA ARG A 133 -1.15 0.41 14.49
C ARG A 133 0.02 1.40 14.40
N ASN A 134 0.15 2.09 13.27
CA ASN A 134 1.23 3.04 13.02
C ASN A 134 1.18 4.21 14.01
N TRP A 135 -0.01 4.76 14.24
CA TRP A 135 -0.23 5.79 15.24
C TRP A 135 0.17 5.30 16.63
N SER A 136 -0.33 4.14 17.07
CA SER A 136 -0.05 3.58 18.40
C SER A 136 1.44 3.35 18.64
N GLN A 137 2.15 2.85 17.63
CA GLN A 137 3.61 2.66 17.66
C GLN A 137 4.34 4.01 17.75
N SER A 138 3.92 5.01 16.97
CA SER A 138 4.57 6.33 16.96
C SER A 138 4.40 7.11 18.28
N THR A 139 3.26 6.95 18.95
CA THR A 139 2.94 7.67 20.18
C THR A 139 3.22 6.88 21.46
N GLY A 140 3.62 5.60 21.33
CA GLY A 140 3.76 4.67 22.46
C GLY A 140 2.45 4.45 23.22
N ALA A 141 1.30 4.49 22.53
CA ALA A 141 -0.02 4.51 23.18
C ALA A 141 -0.49 3.13 23.65
N GLY A 142 0.09 2.05 23.13
CA GLY A 142 -0.22 0.68 23.55
C GLY A 142 0.16 -0.37 22.52
N GLU A 143 0.17 -1.63 22.96
CA GLU A 143 0.33 -2.79 22.09
C GLU A 143 -1.02 -3.49 21.85
N MET A 144 -1.14 -4.09 20.66
CA MET A 144 -2.31 -4.88 20.29
C MET A 144 -2.14 -6.32 20.76
N SER A 145 -3.14 -6.86 21.45
CA SER A 145 -3.20 -8.26 21.82
C SER A 145 -3.49 -9.16 20.61
N SER A 146 -3.24 -10.47 20.76
CA SER A 146 -3.59 -11.48 19.76
C SER A 146 -5.10 -11.53 19.43
N ALA A 147 -5.94 -11.05 20.34
CA ALA A 147 -7.39 -10.96 20.16
C ALA A 147 -7.85 -9.64 19.50
N GLY A 148 -6.94 -8.74 19.10
CA GLY A 148 -7.26 -7.49 18.41
C GLY A 148 -7.64 -6.32 19.33
N PHE A 149 -7.34 -6.42 20.63
CA PHE A 149 -7.56 -5.33 21.60
C PHE A 149 -6.29 -4.52 21.81
N TYR A 150 -6.42 -3.20 21.83
CA TYR A 150 -5.37 -2.28 22.23
C TYR A 150 -5.50 -1.97 23.72
N ASN A 151 -4.44 -2.25 24.48
CA ASN A 151 -4.38 -1.93 25.91
C ASN A 151 -3.89 -0.50 26.10
N GLY A 152 -4.54 0.27 26.97
CA GLY A 152 -4.16 1.66 27.26
C GLY A 152 -4.79 2.70 26.34
N ILE A 153 -5.71 2.29 25.46
CA ILE A 153 -6.48 3.16 24.58
C ILE A 153 -7.95 2.81 24.70
N SER A 154 -8.81 3.83 24.80
CA SER A 154 -10.26 3.68 24.70
C SER A 154 -10.90 4.81 23.90
N ILE A 155 -12.11 4.57 23.40
CA ILE A 155 -12.87 5.58 22.67
C ILE A 155 -13.53 6.52 23.68
N ASN A 156 -13.42 7.82 23.43
CA ASN A 156 -14.13 8.82 24.18
C ASN A 156 -15.62 8.84 23.78
N GLN A 157 -16.43 8.03 24.46
CA GLN A 157 -17.88 7.93 24.20
C GLN A 157 -18.61 9.26 24.39
N GLN A 158 -18.13 10.18 25.22
CA GLN A 158 -18.78 11.49 25.42
C GLN A 158 -18.66 12.41 24.21
N ALA A 159 -17.61 12.23 23.41
CA ALA A 159 -17.46 12.90 22.12
C ALA A 159 -18.22 12.19 20.99
N ASP A 160 -18.87 11.04 21.27
CA ASP A 160 -19.67 10.32 20.31
C ASP A 160 -21.11 10.85 20.37
N VAL A 161 -21.44 11.76 19.46
CA VAL A 161 -22.74 12.45 19.41
C VAL A 161 -23.90 11.49 19.08
N PHE A 162 -23.59 10.24 18.71
CA PHE A 162 -24.55 9.22 18.25
C PHE A 162 -24.69 8.01 19.18
N VAL A 163 -24.35 8.13 20.47
CA VAL A 163 -24.70 7.07 21.44
C VAL A 163 -26.20 7.21 21.76
N GLU A 164 -27.02 6.27 21.30
CA GLU A 164 -28.37 6.08 21.84
C GLU A 164 -28.24 5.85 23.35
N ARG A 165 -28.87 6.73 24.13
CA ARG A 165 -28.97 6.60 25.59
C ARG A 165 -29.91 5.49 25.98
#